data_AF-A0A2G6GHJ4-F1
#
_entry.id   AF-A0A2G6GHJ4-F1
#
_cell.length_a   1.000
_cell.length_b   1.000
_cell.length_c   1.000
_cell.angle_alpha   90.00
_cell.angle_beta   90.00
_cell.angle_gamma   90.00
#
_symmetry.space_group_name_H-M   'P 1'
#
loop_
_entity.id
_entity.type
_entity.pdbx_description
1 polymer ?
#
loop_
_entity_poly.entity_id
_entity_poly.type
_entity_poly.pdbx_seq_one_letter_code
_entity_poly.pdbx_strand_id
1 'polypeptide(L)' 'PSWDWQTEDILIQIHPLTIPAESQPGSYRTIIGIYDRNTQERVPIFNKNSLPLDTFFDAPPLTIQ' A
#
# COMPACT_ATOMS: atom_id res chain seq x y z
N PRO A 1 -19.55 5.14 0.72
CA PRO A 1 -18.57 6.14 0.21
C PRO A 1 -17.63 6.54 1.36
N SER A 2 -16.44 7.10 1.11
CA SER A 2 -15.44 7.31 2.18
C SER A 2 -15.88 8.27 3.29
N TRP A 3 -16.90 9.08 3.07
CA TRP A 3 -17.50 9.97 4.07
C TRP A 3 -18.40 9.26 5.10
N ASP A 4 -18.67 7.96 4.93
CA ASP A 4 -19.54 7.18 5.83
C ASP A 4 -18.82 5.97 6.45
N TRP A 5 -17.51 5.84 6.23
CA TRP A 5 -16.72 4.75 6.78
C TRP A 5 -16.72 4.76 8.31
N GLN A 6 -16.92 3.60 8.90
CA GLN A 6 -16.85 3.36 10.34
C GLN A 6 -15.59 2.56 10.69
N THR A 7 -15.18 2.62 11.95
CA THR A 7 -14.16 1.72 12.49
C THR A 7 -14.59 0.26 12.26
N GLU A 8 -13.64 -0.59 11.87
CA GLU A 8 -13.84 -2.00 11.49
C GLU A 8 -14.50 -2.27 10.13
N ASP A 9 -14.85 -1.23 9.35
CA ASP A 9 -15.30 -1.44 7.98
C ASP A 9 -14.20 -2.07 7.12
N ILE A 10 -14.57 -3.10 6.35
CA ILE A 10 -13.68 -3.73 5.38
C ILE A 10 -13.95 -3.16 4.00
N LEU A 11 -12.90 -2.63 3.38
CA LEU A 11 -12.96 -1.96 2.09
C LEU A 11 -12.03 -2.67 1.11
N ILE A 12 -12.55 -3.02 -0.06
CA ILE A 12 -11.78 -3.67 -1.13
C ILE A 12 -11.66 -2.67 -2.28
N GLN A 13 -10.42 -2.31 -2.62
CA GLN A 13 -10.11 -1.51 -3.79
C GLN A 13 -9.10 -2.24 -4.67
N ILE A 14 -9.33 -2.22 -5.99
CA ILE A 14 -8.46 -2.84 -6.98
C ILE A 14 -7.74 -1.72 -7.72
N HIS A 15 -6.41 -1.70 -7.62
CA HIS A 15 -5.55 -0.75 -8.33
C HIS A 15 -4.68 -1.52 -9.33
N PRO A 16 -4.98 -1.44 -10.64
CA PRO A 16 -4.15 -2.11 -11.64
C PRO A 16 -2.77 -1.45 -11.73
N LEU A 17 -1.72 -2.28 -11.66
CA LEU A 17 -0.34 -1.89 -11.90
C LEU A 17 0.03 -2.28 -13.33
N THR A 18 0.33 -1.29 -14.17
CA THR A 18 0.83 -1.55 -15.52
C THR A 18 2.34 -1.75 -15.46
N ILE A 19 2.81 -2.90 -15.92
CA ILE A 19 4.24 -3.23 -15.98
C ILE A 19 4.77 -2.84 -17.36
N PRO A 20 5.78 -1.96 -17.46
CA PRO A 20 6.40 -1.62 -18.75
C PRO A 20 6.98 -2.86 -19.44
N ALA A 21 6.84 -2.96 -20.77
CA ALA A 21 7.27 -4.13 -21.53
C ALA A 21 8.81 -4.33 -21.52
N GLU A 22 9.55 -3.25 -21.30
CA GLU A 22 11.00 -3.21 -21.17
C GLU A 22 11.51 -3.57 -19.75
N SER A 23 10.60 -3.88 -18.82
CA SER A 23 10.97 -4.26 -17.45
C SER A 23 11.80 -5.54 -17.46
N GLN A 24 12.94 -5.51 -16.77
CA GLN A 24 13.83 -6.67 -16.74
C GLN A 24 13.20 -7.83 -15.94
N PRO A 25 13.42 -9.08 -16.35
CA PRO A 25 13.05 -10.24 -15.54
C PRO A 25 13.68 -10.18 -14.16
N GLY A 26 12.92 -10.55 -13.14
CA GLY A 26 13.39 -10.48 -11.75
C GLY A 26 12.27 -10.44 -10.72
N SER A 27 12.70 -10.44 -9.45
CA SER A 27 11.82 -10.27 -8.30
C SER A 27 11.88 -8.82 -7.82
N TYR A 28 10.72 -8.17 -7.81
CA TYR A 28 10.57 -6.78 -7.38
C TYR A 28 9.85 -6.73 -6.03
N ARG A 29 10.36 -5.92 -5.11
CA ARG A 29 9.68 -5.65 -3.84
C ARG A 29 8.38 -4.91 -4.11
N THR A 30 7.28 -5.45 -3.62
CA THR A 30 5.97 -4.79 -3.68
C THR A 30 5.65 -4.18 -2.32
N ILE A 31 5.29 -2.90 -2.31
CA ILE A 31 4.85 -2.21 -1.09
C ILE A 31 3.50 -1.53 -1.33
N ILE A 32 2.66 -1.50 -0.29
CA ILE A 32 1.37 -0.79 -0.30
C ILE A 32 1.40 0.22 0.83
N GLY A 33 1.10 1.49 0.55
CA GLY A 33 1.05 2.52 1.57
C GLY A 33 -0.04 3.54 1.29
N ILE A 34 -0.55 4.16 2.35
CA ILE A 34 -1.56 5.20 2.29
C ILE A 34 -0.87 6.56 2.41
N TYR A 35 -1.39 7.56 1.72
CA TYR A 35 -0.93 8.94 1.81
C TYR A 35 -2.02 9.83 2.38
N ASP A 36 -1.62 10.83 3.18
CA ASP A 36 -2.48 11.97 3.42
C ASP A 36 -2.62 12.77 2.12
N ARG A 37 -3.87 13.05 1.72
CA ARG A 37 -4.14 13.69 0.42
C ARG A 37 -3.64 15.14 0.35
N ASN A 38 -3.61 15.85 1.47
CA ASN A 38 -3.27 17.27 1.50
C ASN A 38 -1.75 17.45 1.55
N THR A 39 -1.05 16.65 2.37
CA THR A 39 0.40 16.75 2.54
C THR A 39 1.18 15.87 1.57
N GLN A 40 0.54 14.85 0.98
CA GLN A 40 1.17 13.79 0.18
C GLN A 40 2.21 12.97 0.96
N GLU A 41 2.20 13.06 2.29
CA GLU A 41 3.09 12.27 3.14
C GLU A 41 2.48 10.89 3.41
N ARG A 42 3.36 9.89 3.63
CA ARG A 42 2.90 8.55 3.98
C ARG A 42 2.33 8.53 5.39
N VAL A 43 1.21 7.84 5.56
CA VAL A 43 0.60 7.61 6.88
C VAL A 43 1.34 6.47 7.59
N PRO A 44 1.73 6.64 8.86
CA PRO A 44 2.39 5.57 9.63
C PRO A 44 1.45 4.40 9.92
N ILE A 45 2.02 3.20 9.89
CA ILE A 45 1.42 1.97 10.40
C ILE A 45 1.88 1.79 11.84
N PHE A 46 0.91 1.60 12.74
CA PHE A 46 1.17 1.41 14.16
C PHE A 46 1.06 -0.06 14.55
N ASN A 47 1.87 -0.48 15.52
CA ASN A 47 1.64 -1.75 16.22
C ASN A 47 0.51 -1.60 17.25
N LYS A 48 0.19 -2.72 17.92
CA LYS A 48 -0.85 -2.76 18.98
C LYS A 48 -0.59 -1.80 20.15
N ASN A 49 0.65 -1.35 20.32
CA ASN A 49 1.09 -0.44 21.38
C ASN A 49 1.14 1.02 20.90
N SER A 50 0.57 1.33 19.73
CA SER A 50 0.56 2.67 19.11
C SER A 50 1.96 3.22 18.81
N LEU A 51 2.95 2.36 18.62
CA LEU A 51 4.28 2.76 18.15
C LEU A 51 4.33 2.61 16.63
N PRO A 52 4.88 3.61 15.91
CA PRO A 52 5.04 3.52 14.46
C PRO A 52 6.05 2.41 14.11
N LEU A 53 5.69 1.54 13.17
CA LEU A 53 6.54 0.47 12.65
C LEU A 53 7.18 0.88 11.33
N ASP A 54 6.34 1.30 10.40
CA ASP A 54 6.72 1.74 9.05
C ASP A 54 5.59 2.63 8.52
N THR A 55 5.62 2.92 7.22
CA THR A 55 4.63 3.73 6.50
C THR A 55 4.03 2.99 5.31
N PHE A 56 4.37 1.70 5.17
CA PHE A 56 3.85 0.81 4.13
C PHE A 56 3.79 -0.63 4.65
N PHE A 57 2.97 -1.44 3.99
CA PHE A 57 2.89 -2.88 4.13
C PHE A 57 3.71 -3.57 3.04
N ASP A 58 4.55 -4.53 3.42
CA ASP A 58 5.26 -5.40 2.49
C ASP A 58 4.31 -6.46 1.91
N ALA A 59 3.98 -6.31 0.64
CA ALA A 59 3.14 -7.24 -0.10
C ALA A 59 3.98 -8.36 -0.74
N PRO A 60 3.35 -9.46 -1.20
CA PRO A 60 4.06 -10.48 -1.96
C PRO A 60 4.84 -9.88 -3.14
N PRO A 61 6.07 -10.36 -3.41
CA PRO A 61 6.91 -9.81 -4.46
C PRO A 61 6.27 -10.01 -5.83
N LEU A 62 6.48 -9.04 -6.71
CA LEU A 62 6.10 -9.15 -8.11
C LEU A 62 7.25 -9.84 -8.87
N THR A 63 6.95 -10.98 -9.49
CA THR A 63 7.89 -11.68 -10.36
C THR A 63 7.60 -11.34 -11.81
N ILE A 64 8.61 -10.83 -12.51
CA ILE A 64 8.60 -10.64 -13.97
C ILE A 64 9.45 -11.76 -14.58
N GLN A 65 8.88 -12.48 -15.56
CA GLN A 65 9.52 -13.60 -16.27
C GLN A 65 10.13 -13.14 -17.59
#